data_AF-A0A0Q3TX97-F1
#
_entry.id   AF-A0A0Q3TX97-F1
#
_cell.length_a   1.000
_cell.length_b   1.000
_cell.length_c   1.000
_cell.angle_alpha   90.00
_cell.angle_beta   90.00
_cell.angle_gamma   90.00
#
_symmetry.space_group_name_H-M   'P 1'
#
loop_
_entity.id
_entity.type
_entity.pdbx_description
1 polymer ?
#
loop_
_entity_poly.entity_id
_entity_poly.type
_entity_poly.pdbx_seq_one_letter_code
_entity_poly.pdbx_strand_id
1 'polypeptide(L)'
;MNLNQKAIELLEENKYDESLILFKEAVGRSRDIQSLNNLAWIYCNEEDNDINALPLLEEILRMNPKSHFPYNLLGEIYCRQVKWESAKDILEKAISIQPSKPAYNNLAVANYHLGHIEEASKYFLLGSEPSDLAMYSHIRCLIELDNKSEAKCKLDAFSEDDNEFVGEVEVADLYVELGCYEEAITWFKKGWNNYAKQPKWISRYIYSLLKMYNPILAKELLSEGINEKIIDIKEAYEEECDEDWSEKDKQVYIKELLNDKKEYEQMFEKITSGYIPTMEFDTTIQTACYLFGCNRHNHPEYHG
;
A
#
# COMPACT_ATOMS: atom_id res chain seq x y z
N MET A 1 -36.57 -0.67 -8.40
CA MET A 1 -35.11 -0.48 -8.38
C MET A 1 -34.75 0.67 -9.30
N ASN A 2 -34.16 1.74 -8.79
CA ASN A 2 -33.65 2.82 -9.64
C ASN A 2 -32.41 2.32 -10.41
N LEU A 3 -31.98 3.06 -11.44
CA LEU A 3 -30.80 2.67 -12.23
C LEU A 3 -29.55 2.51 -11.36
N ASN A 4 -29.44 3.33 -10.32
CA ASN A 4 -28.33 3.30 -9.37
C ASN A 4 -28.19 1.94 -8.69
N GLN A 5 -29.26 1.45 -8.08
CA GLN A 5 -29.24 0.17 -7.38
C GLN A 5 -28.95 -1.01 -8.33
N LYS A 6 -29.47 -0.95 -9.56
CA LYS A 6 -29.14 -1.95 -10.61
C LYS A 6 -27.65 -1.93 -10.97
N ALA A 7 -27.06 -0.75 -11.13
CA ALA A 7 -25.64 -0.63 -11.46
C ALA A 7 -24.76 -1.19 -10.32
N ILE A 8 -25.12 -0.94 -9.07
CA ILE A 8 -24.40 -1.47 -7.89
C ILE A 8 -24.51 -2.99 -7.82
N GLU A 9 -25.69 -3.57 -8.07
CA GLU A 9 -25.85 -5.04 -8.11
C GLU A 9 -24.99 -5.69 -9.20
N LEU A 10 -24.88 -5.06 -10.38
CA LEU A 10 -23.98 -5.53 -11.42
C LEU A 10 -22.51 -5.47 -11.01
N LEU A 11 -22.08 -4.48 -10.22
CA LEU A 11 -20.73 -4.46 -9.63
C LEU A 11 -20.52 -5.64 -8.69
N GLU A 12 -21.51 -5.95 -7.83
CA GLU A 12 -21.44 -7.11 -6.92
C GLU A 12 -21.37 -8.44 -7.68
N GLU A 13 -21.91 -8.48 -8.91
CA GLU A 13 -21.80 -9.62 -9.84
C GLU A 13 -20.51 -9.60 -10.70
N ASN A 14 -19.59 -8.65 -10.50
CA ASN A 14 -18.38 -8.40 -11.30
C ASN A 14 -18.65 -8.09 -12.78
N LYS A 15 -19.83 -7.52 -13.10
CA LYS A 15 -20.22 -7.10 -14.45
C LYS A 15 -19.94 -5.60 -14.64
N TYR A 16 -18.66 -5.25 -14.67
CA TYR A 16 -18.19 -3.86 -14.66
C TYR A 16 -18.66 -3.06 -15.88
N ASP A 17 -18.55 -3.62 -17.09
CA ASP A 17 -18.99 -2.97 -18.34
C ASP A 17 -20.49 -2.62 -18.32
N GLU A 18 -21.32 -3.58 -17.90
CA GLU A 18 -22.78 -3.39 -17.82
C GLU A 18 -23.14 -2.38 -16.75
N SER A 19 -22.44 -2.42 -15.60
CA SER A 19 -22.60 -1.43 -14.53
C SER A 19 -22.25 -0.01 -15.00
N LEU A 20 -21.13 0.15 -15.72
CA LEU A 20 -20.69 1.43 -16.26
C LEU A 20 -21.71 2.02 -17.22
N ILE A 21 -22.33 1.19 -18.08
CA ILE A 21 -23.43 1.62 -18.95
C ILE A 21 -24.58 2.17 -18.11
N LEU A 22 -25.00 1.48 -17.05
CA LEU A 22 -26.10 1.93 -16.20
C LEU A 22 -25.78 3.21 -15.41
N PHE A 23 -24.53 3.39 -14.94
CA PHE A 23 -24.12 4.65 -14.31
C PHE A 23 -24.11 5.81 -15.30
N LYS A 24 -23.65 5.59 -16.54
CA LYS A 24 -23.74 6.58 -17.62
C LYS A 24 -25.19 6.95 -17.92
N GLU A 25 -26.08 5.96 -18.00
CA GLU A 25 -27.52 6.20 -18.17
C GLU A 25 -28.13 6.96 -16.99
N ALA A 26 -27.73 6.66 -15.75
CA ALA A 26 -28.21 7.35 -14.56
C ALA A 26 -27.87 8.84 -14.60
N VAL A 27 -26.62 9.18 -14.94
CA VAL A 27 -26.16 10.56 -15.15
C VAL A 27 -26.90 11.23 -16.32
N GLY A 28 -27.22 10.48 -17.38
CA GLY A 28 -28.01 10.98 -18.50
C GLY A 28 -29.46 11.34 -18.13
N ARG A 29 -30.04 10.69 -17.11
CA ARG A 29 -31.40 10.97 -16.63
C ARG A 29 -31.44 12.08 -15.58
N SER A 30 -30.49 12.09 -14.66
CA SER A 30 -30.35 13.11 -13.62
C SER A 30 -28.88 13.34 -13.37
N ARG A 31 -28.42 14.59 -13.48
CA ARG A 31 -27.06 14.99 -13.10
C ARG A 31 -27.06 15.55 -11.68
N ASP A 32 -27.31 14.66 -10.73
CA ASP A 32 -27.26 14.98 -9.30
C ASP A 32 -25.95 14.48 -8.67
N ILE A 33 -25.71 14.86 -7.41
CA ILE A 33 -24.48 14.51 -6.70
C ILE A 33 -24.28 12.99 -6.66
N GLN A 34 -25.36 12.22 -6.47
CA GLN A 34 -25.29 10.77 -6.37
C GLN A 34 -24.91 10.12 -7.71
N SER A 35 -25.62 10.46 -8.78
CA SER A 35 -25.36 9.87 -10.09
C SER A 35 -23.96 10.22 -10.60
N LEU A 36 -23.54 11.48 -10.45
CA LEU A 36 -22.22 11.95 -10.85
C LEU A 36 -21.13 11.26 -10.02
N ASN A 37 -21.30 11.17 -8.70
CA ASN A 37 -20.29 10.59 -7.82
C ASN A 37 -20.13 9.09 -8.08
N ASN A 38 -21.24 8.37 -8.29
CA ASN A 38 -21.17 6.94 -8.53
C ASN A 38 -20.55 6.62 -9.89
N LEU A 39 -20.80 7.45 -10.92
CA LEU A 39 -20.09 7.35 -12.19
C LEU A 39 -18.60 7.71 -12.06
N ALA A 40 -18.25 8.73 -11.27
CA ALA A 40 -16.85 9.08 -11.00
C ALA A 40 -16.12 7.92 -10.28
N TRP A 41 -16.78 7.29 -9.31
CA TRP A 41 -16.20 6.20 -8.53
C TRP A 41 -15.86 4.99 -9.40
N ILE A 42 -16.77 4.57 -10.30
CA ILE A 42 -16.49 3.43 -11.20
C ILE A 42 -15.38 3.76 -12.21
N TYR A 43 -15.30 5.02 -12.68
CA TYR A 43 -14.17 5.43 -13.53
C TYR A 43 -12.84 5.32 -12.79
N CYS A 44 -12.77 5.70 -11.52
CA CYS A 44 -11.53 5.60 -10.76
C CYS A 44 -11.15 4.16 -10.39
N ASN A 45 -12.11 3.35 -9.93
CA ASN A 45 -11.80 2.07 -9.28
C ASN A 45 -11.80 0.87 -10.24
N GLU A 46 -12.58 0.91 -11.32
CA GLU A 46 -12.67 -0.22 -12.26
C GLU A 46 -11.96 0.07 -13.59
N GLU A 47 -11.93 1.34 -14.02
CA GLU A 47 -11.38 1.73 -15.32
C GLU A 47 -9.98 2.37 -15.23
N ASP A 48 -9.47 2.61 -14.01
CA ASP A 48 -8.25 3.41 -13.73
C ASP A 48 -8.22 4.73 -14.54
N ASN A 49 -9.38 5.38 -14.64
CA ASN A 49 -9.65 6.47 -15.56
C ASN A 49 -9.96 7.78 -14.83
N ASP A 50 -8.96 8.29 -14.13
CA ASP A 50 -9.05 9.56 -13.41
C ASP A 50 -9.39 10.75 -14.33
N ILE A 51 -9.02 10.67 -15.62
CA ILE A 51 -9.30 11.72 -16.62
C ILE A 51 -10.82 11.93 -16.79
N ASN A 52 -11.60 10.84 -16.81
CA ASN A 52 -13.05 10.93 -16.94
C ASN A 52 -13.76 11.20 -15.60
N ALA A 53 -13.16 10.80 -14.47
CA ALA A 53 -13.72 11.05 -13.15
C ALA A 53 -13.60 12.51 -12.69
N LEU A 54 -12.46 13.15 -12.94
CA LEU A 54 -12.17 14.53 -12.52
C LEU A 54 -13.24 15.56 -12.92
N PRO A 55 -13.67 15.68 -14.19
CA PRO A 55 -14.68 16.67 -14.56
C PRO A 55 -16.05 16.44 -13.90
N LEU A 56 -16.39 15.19 -13.56
CA LEU A 56 -17.60 14.89 -12.80
C LEU A 56 -17.47 15.36 -11.34
N LEU A 57 -16.32 15.13 -10.72
CA LEU A 57 -16.03 15.62 -9.36
C LEU A 57 -16.00 17.14 -9.31
N GLU A 58 -15.38 17.82 -10.27
CA GLU A 58 -15.41 19.27 -10.36
C GLU A 58 -16.83 19.84 -10.47
N GLU A 59 -17.72 19.17 -11.20
CA GLU A 59 -19.14 19.53 -11.26
C GLU A 59 -19.82 19.35 -9.91
N ILE A 60 -19.62 18.20 -9.27
CA ILE A 60 -20.15 17.92 -7.92
C ILE A 60 -19.70 18.99 -6.93
N LEU A 61 -18.42 19.37 -6.93
CA LEU A 61 -17.88 20.35 -5.99
C LEU A 61 -18.56 21.73 -6.12
N ARG A 62 -18.98 22.14 -7.33
CA ARG A 62 -19.75 23.39 -7.54
C ARG A 62 -21.16 23.32 -6.95
N MET A 63 -21.69 22.11 -6.72
CA MET A 63 -22.98 21.89 -6.09
C MET A 63 -22.90 21.94 -4.55
N ASN A 64 -21.71 22.10 -3.96
CA ASN A 64 -21.46 22.13 -2.52
C ASN A 64 -22.04 20.89 -1.78
N PRO A 65 -21.52 19.69 -2.08
CA PRO A 65 -22.02 18.45 -1.50
C PRO A 65 -21.82 18.44 0.02
N LYS A 66 -22.82 17.92 0.74
CA LYS A 66 -22.75 17.74 2.20
C LYS A 66 -22.19 16.38 2.64
N SER A 67 -21.81 15.55 1.67
CA SER A 67 -21.17 14.25 1.92
C SER A 67 -19.67 14.34 1.71
N HIS A 68 -18.90 13.57 2.48
CA HIS A 68 -17.46 13.46 2.34
C HIS A 68 -17.02 12.62 1.11
N PHE A 69 -17.93 11.83 0.51
CA PHE A 69 -17.61 10.89 -0.57
C PHE A 69 -16.89 11.53 -1.78
N PRO A 70 -17.39 12.62 -2.37
CA PRO A 70 -16.72 13.22 -3.53
C PRO A 70 -15.38 13.84 -3.17
N TYR A 71 -15.24 14.36 -1.94
CA TYR A 71 -13.98 14.92 -1.46
C TYR A 71 -12.94 13.82 -1.22
N ASN A 72 -13.31 12.70 -0.61
CA ASN A 72 -12.40 11.56 -0.45
C ASN A 72 -11.94 11.02 -1.80
N LEU A 73 -12.87 10.81 -2.75
CA LEU A 73 -12.54 10.30 -4.07
C LEU A 73 -11.61 11.26 -4.83
N LEU A 74 -11.86 12.57 -4.76
CA LEU A 74 -10.97 13.57 -5.36
C LEU A 74 -9.59 13.61 -4.68
N GLY A 75 -9.54 13.48 -3.36
CA GLY A 75 -8.30 13.40 -2.60
C GLY A 75 -7.44 12.19 -3.01
N GLU A 76 -8.06 11.03 -3.21
CA GLU A 76 -7.40 9.82 -3.71
C GLU A 76 -6.79 10.03 -5.11
N ILE A 77 -7.54 10.64 -6.03
CA ILE A 77 -7.04 10.99 -7.36
C ILE A 77 -5.82 11.92 -7.26
N TYR A 78 -5.91 12.95 -6.41
CA TYR A 78 -4.79 13.87 -6.24
C TYR A 78 -3.56 13.21 -5.63
N CYS A 79 -3.71 12.27 -4.69
CA CYS A 79 -2.59 11.47 -4.21
C CYS A 79 -1.97 10.59 -5.31
N ARG A 80 -2.78 9.90 -6.12
CA ARG A 80 -2.28 9.11 -7.28
C ARG A 80 -1.52 9.99 -8.28
N GLN A 81 -1.99 11.23 -8.47
CA GLN A 81 -1.36 12.21 -9.36
C GLN A 81 -0.22 12.99 -8.70
N VAL A 82 0.20 12.64 -7.48
CA VAL A 82 1.33 13.29 -6.77
C VAL A 82 1.07 14.79 -6.55
N LYS A 83 -0.21 15.20 -6.49
CA LYS A 83 -0.65 16.58 -6.23
C LYS A 83 -0.89 16.78 -4.74
N TRP A 84 0.18 16.71 -3.96
CA TRP A 84 0.10 16.59 -2.50
C TRP A 84 -0.58 17.78 -1.82
N GLU A 85 -0.31 19.03 -2.22
CA GLU A 85 -0.99 20.20 -1.65
C GLU A 85 -2.50 20.17 -1.94
N SER A 86 -2.89 19.84 -3.18
CA SER A 86 -4.30 19.74 -3.55
C SER A 86 -5.00 18.58 -2.83
N ALA A 87 -4.31 17.45 -2.68
CA ALA A 87 -4.81 16.31 -1.91
C ALA A 87 -5.05 16.71 -0.45
N LYS A 88 -4.08 17.39 0.18
CA LYS A 88 -4.18 17.87 1.55
C LYS A 88 -5.43 18.73 1.76
N ASP A 89 -5.61 19.77 0.96
CA ASP A 89 -6.73 20.71 1.09
C ASP A 89 -8.10 20.00 0.97
N ILE A 90 -8.22 19.09 0.00
CA ILE A 90 -9.46 18.36 -0.26
C ILE A 90 -9.74 17.31 0.82
N LEU A 91 -8.71 16.61 1.31
CA LEU A 91 -8.87 15.59 2.35
C LEU A 91 -9.16 16.22 3.72
N GLU A 92 -8.58 17.37 4.04
CA GLU A 92 -8.97 18.16 5.23
C GLU A 92 -10.45 18.54 5.16
N LYS A 93 -10.94 18.93 3.97
CA LYS A 93 -12.36 19.19 3.77
C LYS A 93 -13.22 17.95 3.99
N ALA A 94 -12.81 16.79 3.47
CA ALA A 94 -13.52 15.54 3.65
C ALA A 94 -13.63 15.15 5.14
N ILE A 95 -12.51 15.19 5.87
CA ILE A 95 -12.44 14.91 7.31
C ILE A 95 -13.31 15.87 8.12
N SER A 96 -13.37 17.16 7.72
CA SER A 96 -14.22 18.15 8.40
C SER A 96 -15.72 17.86 8.29
N ILE A 97 -16.14 17.15 7.24
CA ILE A 97 -17.53 16.73 7.04
C ILE A 97 -17.78 15.43 7.81
N GLN A 98 -16.96 14.42 7.55
CA GLN A 98 -17.00 13.15 8.24
C GLN A 98 -15.63 12.48 8.15
N PRO A 99 -14.96 12.23 9.29
CA PRO A 99 -13.72 11.47 9.30
C PRO A 99 -13.90 10.03 8.83
N SER A 100 -12.92 9.50 8.11
CA SER A 100 -12.84 8.09 7.74
C SER A 100 -11.39 7.60 7.73
N LYS A 101 -11.18 6.29 7.91
CA LYS A 101 -9.86 5.64 7.86
C LYS A 101 -9.08 6.00 6.57
N PRO A 102 -9.67 5.89 5.36
CA PRO A 102 -8.98 6.28 4.13
C PRO A 102 -8.63 7.77 4.07
N ALA A 103 -9.50 8.66 4.56
CA ALA A 103 -9.25 10.09 4.52
C ALA A 103 -8.06 10.47 5.40
N TYR A 104 -7.98 9.90 6.61
CA TYR A 104 -6.84 10.08 7.50
C TYR A 104 -5.56 9.52 6.89
N ASN A 105 -5.57 8.29 6.39
CA ASN A 105 -4.40 7.68 5.76
C ASN A 105 -3.92 8.53 4.58
N ASN A 106 -4.81 8.91 3.66
CA ASN A 106 -4.40 9.65 2.46
C ASN A 106 -3.93 11.07 2.78
N LEU A 107 -4.49 11.71 3.82
CA LEU A 107 -4.00 13.00 4.30
C LEU A 107 -2.61 12.85 4.93
N ALA A 108 -2.37 11.74 5.63
CA ALA A 108 -1.05 11.41 6.18
C ALA A 108 -0.02 11.20 5.07
N VAL A 109 -0.38 10.44 4.02
CA VAL A 109 0.44 10.27 2.80
C VAL A 109 0.80 11.62 2.20
N ALA A 110 -0.18 12.49 1.97
CA ALA A 110 0.06 13.81 1.41
C ALA A 110 1.00 14.65 2.29
N ASN A 111 0.80 14.65 3.62
CA ASN A 111 1.69 15.38 4.54
C ASN A 111 3.10 14.80 4.58
N TYR A 112 3.25 13.48 4.50
CA TYR A 112 4.56 12.82 4.47
C TYR A 112 5.38 13.29 3.25
N HIS A 113 4.79 13.27 2.06
CA HIS A 113 5.46 13.72 0.83
C HIS A 113 5.71 15.24 0.78
N LEU A 114 4.95 16.02 1.55
CA LEU A 114 5.22 17.45 1.75
C LEU A 114 6.32 17.72 2.78
N GLY A 115 6.83 16.69 3.47
CA GLY A 115 7.81 16.82 4.53
C GLY A 115 7.24 17.26 5.88
N HIS A 116 5.91 17.27 6.04
CA HIS A 116 5.22 17.55 7.30
C HIS A 116 5.09 16.25 8.12
N ILE A 117 6.22 15.75 8.63
CA ILE A 117 6.33 14.40 9.20
C ILE A 117 5.53 14.28 10.51
N GLU A 118 5.46 15.32 11.33
CA GLU A 118 4.65 15.35 12.55
C GLU A 118 3.15 15.20 12.25
N GLU A 119 2.64 15.96 11.28
CA GLU A 119 1.26 15.86 10.82
C GLU A 119 0.98 14.49 10.20
N ALA A 120 1.90 13.97 9.37
CA ALA A 120 1.79 12.65 8.79
C ALA A 120 1.66 11.57 9.87
N SER A 121 2.57 11.58 10.85
CA SER A 121 2.54 10.66 11.99
C SER A 121 1.20 10.70 12.73
N LYS A 122 0.67 11.90 12.99
CA LYS A 122 -0.62 12.08 13.67
C LYS A 122 -1.77 11.49 12.87
N TYR A 123 -1.84 11.77 11.56
CA TYR A 123 -2.97 11.31 10.74
C TYR A 123 -2.88 9.81 10.43
N PHE A 124 -1.69 9.23 10.27
CA PHE A 124 -1.52 7.78 10.18
C PHE A 124 -2.08 7.10 11.42
N LEU A 125 -1.77 7.61 12.63
CA LEU A 125 -2.30 7.06 13.88
C LEU A 125 -3.83 7.17 14.00
N LEU A 126 -4.43 8.26 13.49
CA LEU A 126 -5.89 8.42 13.51
C LEU A 126 -6.62 7.47 12.56
N GLY A 127 -5.92 7.01 11.51
CA GLY A 127 -6.42 6.08 10.51
C GLY A 127 -5.86 4.66 10.64
N SER A 128 -5.23 4.31 11.75
CA SER A 128 -4.61 2.98 11.93
C SER A 128 -5.47 2.04 12.76
N GLU A 129 -5.48 0.77 12.37
CA GLU A 129 -5.82 -0.37 13.22
C GLU A 129 -4.54 -0.96 13.86
N PRO A 130 -4.67 -1.86 14.85
CA PRO A 130 -3.51 -2.58 15.38
C PRO A 130 -2.74 -3.30 14.27
N SER A 131 -1.41 -3.13 14.29
CA SER A 131 -0.46 -3.80 13.41
C SER A 131 -0.63 -3.60 11.90
N ASP A 132 -1.43 -2.63 11.47
CA ASP A 132 -1.68 -2.37 10.06
C ASP A 132 -0.62 -1.47 9.41
N LEU A 133 -0.73 -1.29 8.09
CA LEU A 133 0.21 -0.48 7.31
C LEU A 133 0.19 1.00 7.73
N ALA A 134 -0.92 1.52 8.23
CA ALA A 134 -1.00 2.90 8.74
C ALA A 134 -0.26 3.03 10.07
N MET A 135 -0.38 2.06 10.99
CA MET A 135 0.41 2.01 12.22
C MET A 135 1.91 1.86 11.92
N TYR A 136 2.26 0.99 10.97
CA TYR A 136 3.64 0.87 10.46
C TYR A 136 4.18 2.22 9.96
N SER A 137 3.40 2.94 9.15
CA SER A 137 3.77 4.26 8.63
C SER A 137 3.88 5.32 9.74
N HIS A 138 3.01 5.27 10.75
CA HIS A 138 3.10 6.11 11.94
C HIS A 138 4.42 5.89 12.69
N ILE A 139 4.78 4.62 12.94
CA ILE A 139 6.02 4.25 13.63
C ILE A 139 7.24 4.69 12.81
N ARG A 140 7.21 4.52 11.49
CA ARG A 140 8.26 5.04 10.61
C ARG A 140 8.46 6.54 10.79
N CYS A 141 7.38 7.33 10.81
CA CYS A 141 7.45 8.77 11.06
C CYS A 141 8.05 9.07 12.45
N LEU A 142 7.68 8.31 13.49
CA LEU A 142 8.25 8.49 14.83
C LEU A 142 9.77 8.24 14.86
N ILE A 143 10.26 7.26 14.09
CA ILE A 143 11.70 6.99 13.94
C ILE A 143 12.42 8.16 13.27
N GLU A 144 11.84 8.72 12.20
CA GLU A 144 12.39 9.90 11.50
C GLU A 144 12.45 11.14 12.38
N LEU A 145 11.46 11.30 13.26
CA LEU A 145 11.39 12.35 14.28
C LEU A 145 12.29 12.08 15.51
N ASP A 146 13.10 11.02 15.48
CA ASP A 146 13.96 10.53 16.58
C ASP A 146 13.19 10.20 17.88
N ASN A 147 11.87 9.98 17.81
CA ASN A 147 11.04 9.51 18.92
C ASN A 147 11.06 7.97 19.03
N LYS A 148 12.27 7.43 19.21
CA LYS A 148 12.54 5.98 19.20
C LYS A 148 11.86 5.21 20.34
N SER A 149 11.64 5.87 21.49
CA SER A 149 11.03 5.22 22.65
C SER A 149 9.55 4.92 22.39
N GLU A 150 8.82 5.88 21.82
CA GLU A 150 7.42 5.67 21.46
C GLU A 150 7.29 4.73 20.26
N ALA A 151 8.14 4.89 19.25
CA ALA A 151 8.20 4.00 18.10
C ALA A 151 8.35 2.53 18.52
N LYS A 152 9.32 2.23 19.40
CA LYS A 152 9.51 0.88 19.93
C LYS A 152 8.29 0.40 20.72
N CYS A 153 7.73 1.23 21.59
CA CYS A 153 6.55 0.85 22.39
C CYS A 153 5.34 0.47 21.52
N LYS A 154 5.11 1.17 20.41
CA LYS A 154 4.04 0.85 19.46
C LYS A 154 4.38 -0.42 18.67
N LEU A 155 5.63 -0.59 18.24
CA LEU A 155 6.07 -1.75 17.47
C LEU A 155 6.06 -3.05 18.30
N ASP A 156 6.39 -2.97 19.60
CA ASP A 156 6.32 -4.10 20.54
C ASP A 156 4.88 -4.62 20.73
N ALA A 157 3.87 -3.83 20.36
CA ALA A 157 2.46 -4.22 20.43
C ALA A 157 1.97 -4.93 19.15
N PHE A 158 2.80 -5.09 18.11
CA PHE A 158 2.37 -5.73 16.87
C PHE A 158 2.11 -7.23 17.08
N SER A 159 1.02 -7.72 16.48
CA SER A 159 0.56 -9.10 16.56
C SER A 159 0.27 -9.65 15.17
N GLU A 160 0.77 -10.86 14.89
CA GLU A 160 0.49 -11.60 13.65
C GLU A 160 -0.96 -12.12 13.55
N ASP A 161 -1.69 -12.11 14.67
CA ASP A 161 -3.10 -12.49 14.74
C ASP A 161 -4.07 -11.35 14.37
N ASP A 162 -3.55 -10.12 14.16
CA ASP A 162 -4.38 -8.97 13.80
C ASP A 162 -4.87 -9.08 12.35
N ASN A 163 -6.13 -8.71 12.11
CA ASN A 163 -6.80 -8.92 10.81
C ASN A 163 -6.13 -8.22 9.63
N GLU A 164 -5.50 -7.06 9.86
CA GLU A 164 -4.80 -6.28 8.84
C GLU A 164 -3.28 -6.25 9.10
N PHE A 165 -2.73 -7.32 9.69
CA PHE A 165 -1.30 -7.41 10.00
C PHE A 165 -0.43 -7.10 8.76
N VAL A 166 0.47 -6.13 8.92
CA VAL A 166 1.27 -5.57 7.83
C VAL A 166 2.26 -6.57 7.20
N GLY A 167 2.74 -7.54 7.99
CA GLY A 167 3.73 -8.53 7.57
C GLY A 167 4.96 -8.58 8.46
N GLU A 168 5.58 -9.76 8.55
CA GLU A 168 6.70 -10.00 9.46
C GLU A 168 7.98 -9.27 9.03
N VAL A 169 8.18 -9.10 7.72
CA VAL A 169 9.38 -8.43 7.17
C VAL A 169 9.33 -6.93 7.47
N GLU A 170 8.16 -6.31 7.30
CA GLU A 170 7.91 -4.90 7.59
C GLU A 170 8.17 -4.59 9.07
N VAL A 171 7.68 -5.46 9.96
CA VAL A 171 7.94 -5.33 11.41
C VAL A 171 9.44 -5.47 11.71
N ALA A 172 10.11 -6.48 11.13
CA ALA A 172 11.54 -6.66 11.30
C ALA A 172 12.34 -5.43 10.85
N ASP A 173 11.97 -4.84 9.73
CA ASP A 173 12.65 -3.67 9.17
C ASP A 173 12.58 -2.45 10.09
N LEU A 174 11.44 -2.20 10.75
CA LEU A 174 11.35 -1.13 11.74
C LEU A 174 12.22 -1.40 12.98
N TYR A 175 12.32 -2.66 13.43
CA TYR A 175 13.24 -3.01 14.52
C TYR A 175 14.71 -2.78 14.13
N VAL A 176 15.08 -3.03 12.87
CA VAL A 176 16.43 -2.71 12.35
C VAL A 176 16.70 -1.20 12.41
N GLU A 177 15.74 -0.36 12.01
CA GLU A 177 15.88 1.11 12.09
C GLU A 177 16.00 1.61 13.55
N LEU A 178 15.37 0.91 14.50
CA LEU A 178 15.49 1.17 15.93
C LEU A 178 16.78 0.61 16.55
N GLY A 179 17.58 -0.16 15.80
CA GLY A 179 18.76 -0.85 16.31
C GLY A 179 18.45 -2.03 17.25
N CYS A 180 17.21 -2.50 17.27
CA CYS A 180 16.70 -3.60 18.08
C CYS A 180 16.88 -4.93 17.32
N TYR A 181 18.14 -5.37 17.17
CA TYR A 181 18.49 -6.45 16.25
C TYR A 181 18.00 -7.84 16.70
N GLU A 182 17.79 -8.07 17.99
CA GLU A 182 17.27 -9.34 18.51
C GLU A 182 15.80 -9.54 18.12
N GLU A 183 14.98 -8.51 18.29
CA GLU A 183 13.60 -8.48 17.84
C GLU A 183 13.51 -8.57 16.31
N ALA A 184 14.36 -7.83 15.58
CA ALA A 184 14.41 -7.90 14.13
C ALA A 184 14.69 -9.32 13.61
N ILE A 185 15.69 -10.01 14.17
CA ILE A 185 16.01 -11.42 13.83
C ILE A 185 14.80 -12.33 14.08
N THR A 186 14.09 -12.13 15.20
CA THR A 186 12.91 -12.92 15.55
C THR A 186 11.82 -12.78 14.49
N TRP A 187 11.53 -11.56 14.05
CA TRP A 187 10.53 -11.29 13.02
C TRP A 187 10.97 -11.76 11.62
N PHE A 188 12.22 -11.52 11.21
CA PHE A 188 12.73 -12.07 9.95
C PHE A 188 12.64 -13.59 9.90
N LYS A 189 12.90 -14.27 11.02
CA LYS A 189 12.77 -15.72 11.11
C LYS A 189 11.32 -16.18 10.90
N LYS A 190 10.33 -15.45 11.39
CA LYS A 190 8.91 -15.76 11.15
C LYS A 190 8.56 -15.63 9.66
N GLY A 191 9.00 -14.54 9.03
CA GLY A 191 8.77 -14.30 7.60
C GLY A 191 9.56 -15.21 6.64
N TRP A 192 10.59 -15.91 7.10
CA TRP A 192 11.56 -16.61 6.23
C TRP A 192 10.94 -17.58 5.21
N ASN A 193 9.88 -18.28 5.60
CA ASN A 193 9.18 -19.25 4.73
C ASN A 193 7.87 -18.71 4.13
N ASN A 194 7.47 -17.49 4.49
CA ASN A 194 6.21 -16.89 4.07
C ASN A 194 6.39 -15.97 2.85
N TYR A 195 7.61 -15.47 2.63
CA TYR A 195 7.90 -14.49 1.59
C TYR A 195 8.98 -14.96 0.63
N ALA A 196 8.92 -14.45 -0.61
CA ALA A 196 10.02 -14.60 -1.55
C ALA A 196 11.29 -13.97 -0.97
N LYS A 197 12.40 -14.72 -0.99
CA LYS A 197 13.69 -14.30 -0.44
C LYS A 197 14.37 -13.33 -1.40
N GLN A 198 13.93 -12.08 -1.34
CA GLN A 198 14.45 -10.97 -2.13
C GLN A 198 15.74 -10.43 -1.48
N PRO A 199 16.82 -10.15 -2.24
CA PRO A 199 18.10 -9.70 -1.68
C PRO A 199 17.98 -8.50 -0.72
N LYS A 200 17.01 -7.62 -0.96
CA LYS A 200 16.77 -6.39 -0.19
C LYS A 200 16.52 -6.67 1.29
N TRP A 201 15.44 -7.34 1.65
CA TRP A 201 15.12 -7.62 3.06
C TRP A 201 16.08 -8.65 3.66
N ILE A 202 16.58 -9.58 2.84
CA ILE A 202 17.57 -10.57 3.28
C ILE A 202 18.86 -9.88 3.74
N SER A 203 19.29 -8.84 3.03
CA SER A 203 20.47 -8.07 3.45
C SER A 203 20.30 -7.43 4.82
N ARG A 204 19.08 -6.98 5.17
CA ARG A 204 18.75 -6.44 6.49
C ARG A 204 18.70 -7.53 7.56
N TYR A 205 18.24 -8.73 7.22
CA TYR A 205 18.33 -9.89 8.12
C TYR A 205 19.79 -10.29 8.40
N ILE A 206 20.60 -10.43 7.35
CA ILE A 206 22.04 -10.73 7.46
C ILE A 206 22.76 -9.65 8.27
N TYR A 207 22.45 -8.38 8.02
CA TYR A 207 23.00 -7.27 8.79
C TYR A 207 22.68 -7.41 10.29
N SER A 208 21.42 -7.72 10.63
CA SER A 208 20.99 -7.90 12.02
C SER A 208 21.71 -9.07 12.70
N LEU A 209 21.88 -10.20 12.00
CA LEU A 209 22.65 -11.35 12.50
C LEU A 209 24.12 -10.98 12.76
N LEU A 210 24.74 -10.20 11.88
CA LEU A 210 26.12 -9.76 12.05
C LEU A 210 26.27 -8.77 13.22
N LYS A 211 25.26 -7.92 13.47
CA LYS A 211 25.22 -7.06 14.67
C LYS A 211 25.09 -7.84 15.97
N MET A 212 24.45 -9.00 15.93
CA MET A 212 24.34 -9.93 17.06
C MET A 212 25.47 -10.98 17.09
N TYR A 213 26.57 -10.75 16.38
CA TYR A 213 27.74 -11.64 16.32
C TYR A 213 27.40 -13.09 15.94
N ASN A 214 26.44 -13.28 15.02
CA ASN A 214 26.00 -14.58 14.53
C ASN A 214 26.35 -14.82 13.05
N PRO A 215 27.64 -14.82 12.67
CA PRO A 215 28.08 -14.93 11.28
C PRO A 215 27.90 -16.33 10.67
N ILE A 216 27.75 -17.36 11.51
CA ILE A 216 27.55 -18.74 11.04
C ILE A 216 26.15 -18.85 10.42
N LEU A 217 25.13 -18.49 11.19
CA LEU A 217 23.75 -18.49 10.69
C LEU A 217 23.58 -17.57 9.48
N ALA A 218 24.23 -16.39 9.47
CA ALA A 218 24.23 -15.51 8.32
C ALA A 218 24.73 -16.20 7.04
N LYS A 219 25.82 -16.97 7.11
CA LYS A 219 26.36 -17.71 5.96
C LYS A 219 25.49 -18.89 5.55
N GLU A 220 24.86 -19.56 6.51
CA GLU A 220 23.92 -20.65 6.23
C GLU A 220 22.71 -20.15 5.43
N LEU A 221 22.08 -19.07 5.89
CA LEU A 221 20.93 -18.45 5.21
C LEU A 221 21.28 -17.90 3.82
N LEU A 222 22.47 -17.33 3.65
CA LEU A 222 22.96 -16.92 2.34
C LEU A 222 23.16 -18.11 1.41
N SER A 223 23.73 -19.21 1.91
CA SER A 223 23.94 -20.43 1.11
C SER A 223 22.61 -21.04 0.69
N GLU A 224 21.62 -21.04 1.57
CA GLU A 224 20.24 -21.45 1.27
C GLU A 224 19.65 -20.60 0.13
N GLY A 225 19.67 -19.27 0.27
CA GLY A 225 19.14 -18.38 -0.77
C GLY A 225 19.88 -18.47 -2.12
N ILE A 226 21.21 -18.67 -2.12
CA ILE A 226 21.97 -18.92 -3.34
C ILE A 226 21.51 -20.22 -4.02
N ASN A 227 21.31 -21.28 -3.25
CA ASN A 227 20.86 -22.56 -3.78
C ASN A 227 19.43 -22.48 -4.34
N GLU A 228 18.52 -21.77 -3.67
CA GLU A 228 17.18 -21.50 -4.19
C GLU A 228 17.26 -20.76 -5.54
N LYS A 229 18.05 -19.68 -5.63
CA LYS A 229 18.21 -18.97 -6.91
C LYS A 229 18.83 -19.83 -8.01
N ILE A 230 19.75 -20.74 -7.68
CA ILE A 230 20.30 -21.70 -8.67
C ILE A 230 19.19 -22.62 -9.21
N ILE A 231 18.28 -23.08 -8.34
CA ILE A 231 17.14 -23.90 -8.72
C ILE A 231 16.18 -23.07 -9.59
N ASP A 232 15.78 -21.88 -9.14
CA ASP A 232 14.89 -20.99 -9.88
C ASP A 232 15.42 -20.68 -11.29
N ILE A 233 16.72 -20.40 -11.42
CA ILE A 233 17.37 -20.13 -12.71
C ILE A 233 17.25 -21.36 -13.62
N LYS A 234 17.52 -22.54 -13.08
CA LYS A 234 17.46 -23.79 -13.84
C LYS A 234 16.04 -24.04 -14.33
N GLU A 235 15.06 -23.91 -13.44
CA GLU A 235 13.64 -24.10 -13.76
C GLU A 235 13.17 -23.09 -14.81
N ALA A 236 13.54 -21.81 -14.66
CA ALA A 236 13.23 -20.77 -15.65
C ALA A 236 13.81 -21.09 -17.04
N TYR A 237 15.02 -21.65 -17.13
CA TYR A 237 15.60 -22.10 -18.40
C TYR A 237 14.84 -23.29 -19.02
N GLU A 238 14.29 -24.19 -18.20
CA GLU A 238 13.56 -25.38 -18.64
C GLU A 238 12.09 -25.08 -18.99
N GLU A 239 11.52 -24.00 -18.47
CA GLU A 239 10.14 -23.58 -18.71
C GLU A 239 9.88 -23.26 -20.20
N GLU A 240 8.83 -23.85 -20.77
CA GLU A 240 8.42 -23.59 -22.15
C GLU A 240 7.67 -22.26 -22.25
N CYS A 241 7.96 -21.48 -23.29
CA CYS A 241 7.28 -20.21 -23.55
C CYS A 241 5.90 -20.43 -24.16
N ASP A 242 4.96 -19.54 -23.85
CA ASP A 242 3.59 -19.55 -24.37
C ASP A 242 3.11 -18.13 -24.77
N GLU A 243 1.80 -17.92 -24.86
CA GLU A 243 1.21 -16.64 -25.27
C GLU A 243 1.38 -15.53 -24.21
N ASP A 244 1.46 -15.89 -22.93
CA ASP A 244 1.60 -14.97 -21.79
C ASP A 244 3.04 -14.90 -21.25
N TRP A 245 3.87 -15.88 -21.59
CA TRP A 245 5.29 -15.97 -21.22
C TRP A 245 6.18 -16.04 -22.46
N SER A 246 6.62 -14.88 -22.96
CA SER A 246 7.46 -14.84 -24.15
C SER A 246 8.93 -15.15 -23.82
N GLU A 247 9.69 -15.55 -24.85
CA GLU A 247 11.15 -15.74 -24.73
C GLU A 247 11.87 -14.48 -24.23
N LYS A 248 11.32 -13.29 -24.51
CA LYS A 248 11.86 -12.03 -24.00
C LYS A 248 11.63 -11.89 -22.50
N ASP A 249 10.43 -12.22 -22.01
CA ASP A 249 10.07 -12.13 -20.59
C ASP A 249 10.89 -13.12 -19.78
N LYS A 250 11.03 -14.35 -20.30
CA LYS A 250 11.95 -15.37 -19.78
C LYS A 250 13.38 -14.87 -19.64
N GLN A 251 13.93 -14.22 -20.66
CA GLN A 251 15.29 -13.67 -20.60
C GLN A 251 15.43 -12.54 -19.57
N VAL A 252 14.40 -11.71 -19.41
CA VAL A 252 14.38 -10.66 -18.37
C VAL A 252 14.37 -11.29 -16.99
N TYR A 253 13.48 -12.25 -16.74
CA TYR A 253 13.37 -12.92 -15.45
C TYR A 253 14.64 -13.68 -15.07
N ILE A 254 15.22 -14.45 -15.99
CA ILE A 254 16.51 -15.15 -15.74
C ILE A 254 17.61 -14.15 -15.40
N LYS A 255 17.64 -12.98 -16.07
CA LYS A 255 18.62 -11.93 -15.78
C LYS A 255 18.42 -11.35 -14.37
N GLU A 256 17.18 -11.17 -13.92
CA GLU A 256 16.86 -10.76 -12.55
C GLU A 256 17.34 -11.80 -11.53
N LEU A 257 17.02 -13.08 -11.74
CA LEU A 257 17.50 -14.16 -10.86
C LEU A 257 19.03 -14.25 -10.79
N LEU A 258 19.71 -14.07 -11.92
CA LEU A 258 21.17 -14.02 -11.97
C LEU A 258 21.74 -12.82 -11.20
N ASN A 259 21.06 -11.66 -11.25
CA ASN A 259 21.43 -10.50 -10.47
C ASN A 259 21.22 -10.75 -8.98
N ASP A 260 20.07 -11.29 -8.58
CA ASP A 260 19.78 -11.67 -7.19
C ASP A 260 20.85 -12.60 -6.65
N LYS A 261 21.12 -13.70 -7.36
CA LYS A 261 22.15 -14.67 -6.97
C LYS A 261 23.51 -13.99 -6.74
N LYS A 262 23.90 -13.07 -7.64
CA LYS A 262 25.15 -12.32 -7.50
C LYS A 262 25.14 -11.40 -6.27
N GLU A 263 24.01 -10.76 -5.97
CA GLU A 263 23.85 -9.95 -4.77
C GLU A 263 24.03 -10.78 -3.50
N TYR A 264 23.42 -11.97 -3.44
CA TYR A 264 23.61 -12.92 -2.35
C TYR A 264 25.08 -13.32 -2.16
N GLU A 265 25.77 -13.69 -3.25
CA GLU A 265 27.18 -14.12 -3.21
C GLU A 265 28.11 -13.03 -2.64
N GLN A 266 27.78 -11.76 -2.87
CA GLN A 266 28.58 -10.61 -2.45
C GLN A 266 28.10 -10.00 -1.12
N MET A 267 26.93 -10.40 -0.62
CA MET A 267 26.23 -9.73 0.48
C MET A 267 27.03 -9.72 1.78
N PHE A 268 27.60 -10.87 2.16
CA PHE A 268 28.36 -11.00 3.41
C PHE A 268 29.59 -10.07 3.42
N GLU A 269 30.36 -10.07 2.33
CA GLU A 269 31.56 -9.22 2.19
C GLU A 269 31.19 -7.74 2.14
N LYS A 270 30.12 -7.40 1.41
CA LYS A 270 29.61 -6.03 1.34
C LYS A 270 29.23 -5.51 2.73
N ILE A 271 28.46 -6.27 3.50
CA ILE A 271 28.04 -5.85 4.85
C ILE A 271 29.23 -5.79 5.82
N THR A 272 30.11 -6.79 5.81
CA THR A 272 31.28 -6.81 6.71
C THR A 272 32.33 -5.74 6.38
N SER A 273 32.35 -5.23 5.15
CA SER A 273 33.17 -4.07 4.75
C SER A 273 32.56 -2.72 5.13
N GLY A 274 31.42 -2.70 5.82
CA GLY A 274 30.82 -1.48 6.40
C GLY A 274 29.58 -0.98 5.68
N TYR A 275 29.10 -1.67 4.64
CA TYR A 275 27.80 -1.36 4.05
C TYR A 275 26.67 -1.60 5.05
N ILE A 276 25.79 -0.61 5.18
CA ILE A 276 24.57 -0.70 5.98
C ILE A 276 23.40 -0.76 4.99
N PRO A 277 22.67 -1.89 4.94
CA PRO A 277 21.49 -1.98 4.09
C PRO A 277 20.41 -0.97 4.51
N THR A 278 19.93 -0.19 3.54
CA THR A 278 18.88 0.81 3.76
C THR A 278 17.49 0.16 3.77
N MET A 279 16.57 0.75 4.51
CA MET A 279 15.16 0.40 4.45
C MET A 279 14.55 1.00 3.19
N GLU A 280 13.72 0.24 2.48
CA GLU A 280 12.82 0.81 1.49
C GLU A 280 11.49 1.10 2.19
N PHE A 281 11.03 2.33 2.10
CA PHE A 281 9.78 2.76 2.69
C PHE A 281 9.01 3.58 1.68
N ASP A 282 7.83 3.11 1.34
CA ASP A 282 6.85 3.82 0.54
C ASP A 282 5.53 3.87 1.31
N THR A 283 4.83 4.98 1.14
CA THR A 283 3.49 5.17 1.69
C THR A 283 2.44 4.67 0.70
N THR A 284 1.42 3.99 1.18
CA THR A 284 0.31 3.50 0.34
C THR A 284 -0.96 4.28 0.62
N ILE A 285 -1.65 4.72 -0.43
CA ILE A 285 -3.00 5.29 -0.29
C ILE A 285 -4.01 4.19 0.04
N GLN A 286 -5.05 4.54 0.79
CA GLN A 286 -6.18 3.66 1.04
C GLN A 286 -7.34 4.10 0.17
N THR A 287 -8.02 3.13 -0.44
CA THR A 287 -9.25 3.34 -1.19
C THR A 287 -10.42 2.74 -0.43
N ALA A 288 -11.63 3.22 -0.70
CA ALA A 288 -12.84 2.62 -0.17
C ALA A 288 -14.01 2.76 -1.14
N CYS A 289 -15.12 2.08 -0.81
CA CYS A 289 -16.37 2.30 -1.50
C CYS A 289 -16.91 3.69 -1.15
N TYR A 290 -17.15 4.52 -2.17
CA TYR A 290 -17.85 5.79 -2.02
C TYR A 290 -19.11 5.83 -2.88
N LEU A 291 -19.73 4.67 -3.11
CA LEU A 291 -20.98 4.57 -3.86
C LEU A 291 -22.17 4.89 -2.96
N PHE A 292 -22.92 5.94 -3.31
CA PHE A 292 -24.20 6.22 -2.66
C PHE A 292 -25.20 5.09 -2.97
N GLY A 293 -25.86 4.57 -1.93
CA GLY A 293 -26.79 3.44 -2.02
C GLY A 293 -26.13 2.05 -2.00
N CYS A 294 -24.82 1.95 -1.70
CA CYS A 294 -24.18 0.64 -1.58
C CYS A 294 -24.57 -0.07 -0.27
N ASN A 295 -25.37 -1.14 -0.39
CA ASN A 295 -25.86 -1.90 0.76
C ASN A 295 -24.75 -2.66 1.51
N ARG A 296 -23.77 -3.22 0.78
CA ARG A 296 -22.65 -3.97 1.38
C ARG A 296 -21.87 -3.17 2.42
N HIS A 297 -21.74 -1.87 2.21
CA HIS A 297 -21.05 -0.95 3.11
C HIS A 297 -22.01 -0.03 3.88
N ASN A 298 -23.32 -0.30 3.84
CA ASN A 298 -24.39 0.50 4.46
C ASN A 298 -24.34 1.99 4.08
N HIS A 299 -23.96 2.31 2.84
CA HIS A 299 -23.95 3.67 2.35
C HIS A 299 -25.37 4.09 1.94
N PRO A 300 -25.90 5.19 2.52
CA PRO A 300 -27.23 5.66 2.16
C PRO A 300 -27.24 6.22 0.73
N GLU A 301 -28.43 6.34 0.15
CA GLU A 301 -28.63 7.27 -0.96
C GLU A 301 -28.33 8.70 -0.51
N TYR A 302 -27.90 9.54 -1.44
CA TYR A 302 -27.63 10.93 -1.14
C TYR A 302 -28.94 11.69 -0.94
N HIS A 303 -29.09 12.31 0.23
CA HIS A 303 -30.20 13.20 0.57
C HIS A 303 -29.60 14.49 1.13
N GLY A 304 -29.33 15.49 0.29
CA GLY A 304 -28.58 16.67 0.73
C GLY A 304 -28.72 17.92 -0.13
#